data_AF-A0A1E5W1J6-F1
#
_entry.id   AF-A0A1E5W1J6-F1
#
_cell.length_a   1.000
_cell.length_b   1.000
_cell.length_c   1.000
_cell.angle_alpha   90.00
_cell.angle_beta   90.00
_cell.angle_gamma   90.00
#
_symmetry.space_group_name_H-M   'P 1'
#
loop_
_entity.id
_entity.type
_entity.pdbx_description
1 polymer ?
#
loop_
_entity_poly.entity_id
_entity_poly.type
_entity_poly.pdbx_seq_one_letter_code
_entity_poly.pdbx_strand_id
1 'polypeptide(L)'
;MRQPNIDIYDHCNGLLLLEELVLNPATRQRARLPPPPPPPLPDFYHDMRLAFDPAVSPYYEVLSIPDVPYYTPLNPLLMESEWPPSPFVLRVFSSRTGLWEETPFVREGHCHGHPVETVADIQLQLQSQKLSYENQSTFCRGRLYV
;
A
#
# COMPACT_ATOMS: atom_id res chain seq x y z
N MET A 1 -25.24 15.56 -17.20
CA MET A 1 -23.76 15.50 -17.20
C MET A 1 -23.36 14.47 -16.15
N ARG A 2 -22.71 13.36 -16.53
CA ARG A 2 -22.22 12.38 -15.55
C ARG A 2 -21.00 13.00 -14.86
N GLN A 3 -21.04 13.19 -13.54
CA GLN A 3 -19.81 13.40 -12.79
C GLN A 3 -18.93 12.17 -13.03
N PRO A 4 -17.66 12.31 -13.46
CA PRO A 4 -16.75 11.18 -13.38
C PRO A 4 -16.72 10.74 -11.92
N ASN A 5 -16.89 9.45 -11.67
CA ASN A 5 -16.71 8.90 -10.34
C ASN A 5 -15.22 9.11 -10.01
N ILE A 6 -14.93 10.09 -9.15
CA ILE A 6 -13.57 10.37 -8.71
C ILE A 6 -13.40 9.57 -7.43
N ASP A 7 -12.93 8.34 -7.57
CA ASP A 7 -12.59 7.51 -6.43
C ASP A 7 -11.26 8.00 -5.85
N ILE A 8 -11.31 8.45 -4.59
CA ILE A 8 -10.14 8.86 -3.82
C ILE A 8 -9.62 7.61 -3.12
N TYR A 9 -8.39 7.23 -3.43
CA TYR A 9 -7.73 6.04 -2.89
C TYR A 9 -7.12 6.33 -1.51
N ASP A 10 -6.48 7.49 -1.34
CA ASP A 10 -5.86 7.88 -0.07
C ASP A 10 -5.73 9.41 0.05
N HIS A 11 -5.43 9.89 1.25
CA HIS A 11 -5.08 11.29 1.48
C HIS A 11 -4.00 11.42 2.57
N CYS A 12 -3.08 12.37 2.41
CA CYS A 12 -2.04 12.61 3.40
C CYS A 12 -1.60 14.07 3.40
N ASN A 13 -1.62 14.72 4.57
CA ASN A 13 -1.16 16.09 4.80
C ASN A 13 -1.58 17.10 3.70
N GLY A 14 -2.85 17.03 3.30
CA GLY A 14 -3.45 17.95 2.32
C GLY A 14 -3.28 17.55 0.86
N LEU A 15 -2.61 16.44 0.56
CA LEU A 15 -2.61 15.83 -0.77
C LEU A 15 -3.68 14.72 -0.85
N LEU A 16 -4.26 14.56 -2.04
CA LEU A 16 -5.21 13.50 -2.35
C LEU A 16 -4.63 12.58 -3.42
N LEU A 17 -4.77 11.28 -3.24
CA LEU A 17 -4.41 10.26 -4.21
C LEU A 17 -5.68 9.72 -4.88
N LEU A 18 -5.69 9.81 -6.21
CA LEU A 18 -6.63 9.18 -7.10
C LEU A 18 -5.86 8.12 -7.91
N GLU A 19 -6.57 7.30 -8.69
CA GLU A 19 -6.03 6.15 -9.43
C GLU A 19 -4.64 6.38 -10.06
N GLU A 20 -4.47 7.47 -10.82
CA GLU A 20 -3.20 7.81 -11.47
C GLU A 20 -2.77 9.27 -11.20
N LEU A 21 -3.35 9.91 -10.18
CA LEU A 21 -3.22 11.35 -10.00
C LEU A 21 -3.10 11.72 -8.54
N VAL A 22 -2.08 12.53 -8.23
CA VAL A 22 -1.97 13.22 -6.95
C VAL A 22 -2.42 14.66 -7.11
N LEU A 23 -3.35 15.08 -6.27
CA LEU A 23 -3.90 16.43 -6.24
C LEU A 23 -3.42 17.16 -4.98
N ASN A 24 -3.11 18.44 -5.16
CA ASN A 24 -3.00 19.40 -4.07
C ASN A 24 -4.16 20.40 -4.19
N PRO A 25 -5.26 20.22 -3.44
CA PRO A 25 -6.40 21.13 -3.49
C PRO A 25 -6.06 22.57 -3.09
N ALA A 26 -5.11 22.75 -2.16
CA ALA A 26 -4.71 24.07 -1.66
C ALA A 26 -4.00 24.90 -2.74
N THR A 27 -3.13 24.28 -3.53
CA THR A 27 -2.38 24.95 -4.61
C THR A 27 -3.02 24.78 -5.99
N ARG A 28 -4.07 23.97 -6.09
CA ARG A 28 -4.71 23.53 -7.35
C ARG A 28 -3.74 22.83 -8.31
N GLN A 29 -2.64 22.30 -7.78
CA GLN A 29 -1.68 21.53 -8.56
C GLN A 29 -2.12 20.08 -8.67
N ARG A 30 -1.69 19.43 -9.76
CA ARG A 30 -1.93 18.02 -10.04
C ARG A 30 -0.71 17.41 -10.70
N ALA A 31 -0.41 16.18 -10.34
CA ALA A 31 0.69 15.42 -10.88
C ALA A 31 0.21 14.02 -11.26
N ARG A 32 0.45 13.62 -12.52
CA ARG A 32 0.17 12.25 -12.97
C ARG A 32 1.27 11.32 -12.51
N LEU A 33 0.88 10.15 -12.06
CA LEU A 33 1.80 9.06 -11.76
C LEU A 33 2.13 8.34 -13.07
N PRO A 34 3.39 7.96 -13.30
CA PRO A 34 3.71 7.00 -14.35
C PRO A 34 3.08 5.65 -14.00
N PRO A 35 2.80 4.79 -15.00
CA PRO A 35 2.25 3.47 -14.73
C PRO A 35 3.22 2.68 -13.82
N PRO A 36 2.72 2.02 -12.77
CA PRO A 36 3.55 1.19 -11.93
C PRO A 36 4.10 0.00 -12.73
N PRO A 37 5.33 -0.47 -12.42
CA PRO A 37 5.84 -1.73 -12.93
C PRO A 37 4.91 -2.92 -12.60
N PRO A 38 5.06 -4.09 -13.23
CA PRO A 38 4.25 -5.28 -12.93
C PRO A 38 4.42 -5.79 -11.48
N PRO A 39 3.34 -6.03 -10.70
CA PRO A 39 3.39 -6.43 -9.27
C PRO A 39 4.31 -7.60 -8.93
N PRO A 40 5.03 -7.54 -7.77
CA PRO A 40 5.84 -8.66 -7.32
C PRO A 40 4.96 -9.88 -6.99
N LEU A 41 3.72 -9.61 -6.53
CA LEU A 41 2.71 -10.61 -6.18
C LEU A 41 1.49 -10.49 -7.10
N PRO A 42 1.53 -11.00 -8.34
CA PRO A 42 0.47 -10.76 -9.33
C PRO A 42 -0.91 -11.31 -8.93
N ASP A 43 -0.96 -12.29 -8.02
CA ASP A 43 -2.20 -12.87 -7.50
C ASP A 43 -2.86 -12.01 -6.40
N PHE A 44 -2.21 -10.92 -5.98
CA PHE A 44 -2.67 -10.03 -4.91
C PHE A 44 -3.19 -8.72 -5.50
N TYR A 45 -4.24 -8.17 -4.89
CA TYR A 45 -4.62 -6.78 -5.13
C TYR A 45 -3.57 -5.86 -4.55
N HIS A 46 -3.43 -4.67 -5.11
CA HIS A 46 -2.44 -3.69 -4.64
C HIS A 46 -3.12 -2.36 -4.41
N ASP A 47 -3.17 -1.95 -3.15
CA ASP A 47 -3.64 -0.64 -2.76
C ASP A 47 -2.50 0.38 -2.87
N MET A 48 -2.85 1.58 -3.30
CA MET A 48 -1.91 2.70 -3.35
C MET A 48 -2.10 3.59 -2.13
N ARG A 49 -1.02 3.85 -1.39
CA ARG A 49 -1.01 4.70 -0.20
C ARG A 49 -0.11 5.90 -0.37
N LEU A 50 -0.57 7.05 0.10
CA LEU A 50 0.12 8.33 -0.05
C LEU A 50 0.91 8.66 1.22
N ALA A 51 2.20 8.93 1.03
CA ALA A 51 3.10 9.37 2.08
C ALA A 51 3.58 10.79 1.78
N PHE A 52 3.20 11.74 2.61
CA PHE A 52 3.67 13.12 2.49
C PHE A 52 3.78 13.76 3.85
N ASP A 53 4.95 14.28 4.20
CA ASP A 53 5.14 15.11 5.38
C ASP A 53 5.93 16.37 4.98
N PRO A 54 5.25 17.52 4.79
CA PRO A 54 5.90 18.74 4.35
C PRO A 54 6.92 19.28 5.35
N ALA A 55 6.90 18.84 6.62
CA ALA A 55 7.91 19.20 7.60
C ALA A 55 9.22 18.40 7.43
N VAL A 56 9.16 17.23 6.79
CA VAL A 56 10.32 16.35 6.54
C VAL A 56 10.88 16.55 5.13
N SER A 57 10.02 16.61 4.13
CA SER A 57 10.40 16.70 2.72
C SER A 57 9.32 17.42 1.90
N PRO A 58 9.69 18.25 0.91
CA PRO A 58 8.71 18.84 0.00
C PRO A 58 8.16 17.83 -1.01
N TYR A 59 8.73 16.63 -1.08
CA TYR A 59 8.33 15.57 -2.00
C TYR A 59 7.44 14.55 -1.30
N TYR A 60 6.45 14.03 -2.03
CA TYR A 60 5.59 12.96 -1.59
C TYR A 60 6.03 11.64 -2.23
N GLU A 61 5.62 10.55 -1.61
CA GLU A 61 5.83 9.20 -2.08
C GLU A 61 4.50 8.47 -2.18
N VAL A 62 4.36 7.57 -3.15
CA VAL A 62 3.19 6.70 -3.29
C VAL A 62 3.66 5.26 -3.22
N LEU A 63 3.12 4.50 -2.27
CA LEU A 63 3.47 3.11 -2.05
C LEU A 63 2.40 2.21 -2.65
N SER A 64 2.81 1.17 -3.36
CA SER A 64 1.94 0.08 -3.81
C SER A 64 2.09 -1.07 -2.83
N ILE A 65 1.05 -1.30 -2.02
CA ILE A 65 1.03 -2.28 -0.93
C ILE A 65 0.14 -3.45 -1.37
N PRO A 66 0.66 -4.69 -1.36
CA PRO A 66 -0.17 -5.84 -1.69
C PRO A 66 -1.15 -6.15 -0.56
N ASP A 67 -2.37 -6.55 -0.92
CA ASP A 67 -3.42 -6.98 0.00
C ASP A 67 -3.76 -8.44 -0.21
N VAL A 68 -3.98 -9.15 0.90
CA VAL A 68 -4.42 -10.54 0.87
C VAL A 68 -5.88 -10.60 0.37
N PRO A 69 -6.16 -11.28 -0.76
CA PRO A 69 -7.52 -11.43 -1.26
C PRO A 69 -8.40 -12.19 -0.28
N TYR A 70 -9.59 -11.67 0.00
CA TYR A 70 -10.50 -12.23 1.00
C TYR A 70 -11.39 -13.36 0.46
N TYR A 71 -11.88 -13.26 -0.78
CA TYR A 71 -12.74 -14.29 -1.42
C TYR A 71 -12.09 -15.01 -2.62
N THR A 72 -10.89 -14.59 -3.03
CA THR A 72 -10.22 -15.19 -4.19
C THR A 72 -9.40 -16.39 -3.75
N PRO A 73 -9.58 -17.57 -4.38
CA PRO A 73 -8.70 -18.71 -4.15
C PRO A 73 -7.28 -18.36 -4.63
N LEU A 74 -6.30 -18.45 -3.72
CA LEU A 74 -4.89 -18.33 -4.04
C LEU A 74 -4.28 -19.71 -4.33
N ASN A 75 -3.11 -19.70 -4.99
CA ASN A 75 -2.29 -20.89 -5.14
C ASN A 75 -1.95 -21.49 -3.76
N PRO A 76 -2.03 -22.82 -3.55
CA PRO A 76 -1.64 -23.45 -2.29
C PRO A 76 -0.25 -23.04 -1.77
N LEU A 77 0.73 -22.84 -2.67
CA LEU A 77 2.06 -22.39 -2.29
C LEU A 77 2.07 -20.97 -1.71
N LEU A 78 1.18 -20.10 -2.22
CA LEU A 78 1.02 -18.75 -1.69
C LEU A 78 0.28 -18.77 -0.34
N MET A 79 -0.71 -19.66 -0.19
CA MET A 79 -1.43 -19.83 1.07
C MET A 79 -0.51 -20.23 2.24
N GLU A 80 0.48 -21.08 1.97
CA GLU A 80 1.48 -21.52 2.96
C GLU A 80 2.63 -20.52 3.17
N SER A 81 2.69 -19.46 2.36
CA SER A 81 3.76 -18.45 2.45
C SER A 81 3.56 -17.53 3.66
N GLU A 82 4.67 -17.04 4.21
CA GLU A 82 4.67 -16.05 5.29
C GLU A 82 4.10 -14.71 4.82
N TRP A 83 3.25 -14.09 5.66
CA TRP A 83 2.70 -12.76 5.45
C TRP A 83 3.02 -11.79 6.61
N PRO A 84 3.42 -10.53 6.31
CA PRO A 84 3.97 -10.09 5.03
C PRO A 84 5.26 -10.85 4.70
N PRO A 85 5.59 -11.06 3.42
CA PRO A 85 6.81 -11.78 3.04
C PRO A 85 8.07 -11.04 3.51
N SER A 86 9.14 -11.81 3.77
CA SER A 86 10.43 -11.26 4.22
C SER A 86 11.53 -11.53 3.17
N PRO A 87 12.22 -10.49 2.64
CA PRO A 87 11.97 -9.06 2.86
C PRO A 87 10.65 -8.60 2.22
N PHE A 88 10.00 -7.59 2.81
CA PHE A 88 8.73 -7.07 2.26
C PHE A 88 9.04 -5.99 1.23
N VAL A 89 9.20 -6.40 -0.03
CA VAL A 89 9.55 -5.49 -1.12
C VAL A 89 8.29 -4.79 -1.64
N LEU A 90 8.23 -3.48 -1.48
CA LEU A 90 7.18 -2.65 -2.05
C LEU A 90 7.69 -1.81 -3.21
N ARG A 91 6.78 -1.36 -4.06
CA ARG A 91 7.08 -0.31 -5.03
C ARG A 91 6.72 1.05 -4.50
N VAL A 92 7.67 1.97 -4.61
CA VAL A 92 7.55 3.33 -4.11
C VAL A 92 7.80 4.29 -5.27
N PHE A 93 6.79 5.07 -5.63
CA PHE A 93 6.97 6.23 -6.49
C PHE A 93 7.46 7.40 -5.65
N SER A 94 8.48 8.11 -6.12
CA SER A 94 8.96 9.34 -5.48
C SER A 94 8.71 10.54 -6.37
N SER A 95 8.03 11.58 -5.87
CA SER A 95 7.82 12.82 -6.63
C SER A 95 9.11 13.62 -6.85
N ARG A 96 10.19 13.26 -6.15
CA ARG A 96 11.53 13.83 -6.35
C ARG A 96 12.18 13.33 -7.64
N THR A 97 12.10 12.03 -7.91
CA THR A 97 12.74 11.39 -9.07
C THR A 97 11.74 11.20 -10.22
N GLY A 98 10.44 11.15 -9.92
CA GLY A 98 9.39 10.83 -10.88
C GLY A 98 9.40 9.36 -11.30
N LEU A 99 10.04 8.48 -10.52
CA LEU A 99 10.22 7.07 -10.84
C LEU A 99 9.65 6.16 -9.75
N TRP A 100 9.27 4.96 -10.18
CA TRP A 100 8.96 3.84 -9.29
C TRP A 100 10.25 3.08 -8.96
N GLU A 101 10.51 2.86 -7.68
CA GLU A 101 11.65 2.11 -7.17
C GLU A 101 11.16 0.96 -6.29
N GLU A 102 11.84 -0.18 -6.35
CA GLU A 102 11.59 -1.29 -5.44
C GLU A 102 12.37 -1.05 -4.14
N THR A 103 11.63 -0.96 -3.03
CA THR A 103 12.20 -0.67 -1.71
C THR A 103 11.90 -1.84 -0.78
N PRO A 104 12.93 -2.54 -0.26
CA PRO A 104 12.73 -3.57 0.75
C PRO A 104 12.41 -2.93 2.09
N PHE A 105 11.29 -3.32 2.68
CA PHE A 105 10.92 -2.99 4.04
C PHE A 105 11.28 -4.16 4.96
N VAL A 106 11.98 -3.84 6.03
CA VAL A 106 12.29 -4.81 7.09
C VAL A 106 11.09 -4.85 8.04
N ARG A 107 10.61 -6.05 8.36
CA ARG A 107 9.63 -6.24 9.43
C ARG A 107 10.27 -5.81 10.76
N GLU A 108 9.87 -4.67 11.28
CA GLU A 108 10.38 -4.13 12.54
C GLU A 108 9.26 -4.12 13.58
N GLY A 109 9.24 -5.16 14.42
CA GLY A 109 8.28 -5.30 15.50
C GLY A 109 7.56 -6.64 15.48
N HIS A 110 7.83 -7.47 16.47
CA HIS A 110 6.81 -8.36 17.03
C HIS A 110 5.75 -7.50 17.73
N CYS A 111 4.95 -6.76 16.96
CA CYS A 111 3.84 -6.00 17.53
C CYS A 111 2.78 -7.01 18.01
N HIS A 112 2.87 -7.34 19.31
CA HIS A 112 1.90 -8.11 20.08
C HIS A 112 1.90 -9.65 19.95
N GLY A 113 3.06 -10.29 19.79
CA GLY A 113 3.19 -11.73 20.06
C GLY A 113 2.37 -12.66 19.14
N HIS A 114 1.93 -12.16 17.99
CA HIS A 114 1.38 -13.00 16.94
C HIS A 114 2.54 -13.71 16.21
N PRO A 115 2.44 -15.05 15.99
CA PRO A 115 3.45 -15.78 15.24
C PRO A 115 3.60 -15.23 13.83
N VAL A 116 4.64 -15.66 13.12
CA VAL A 116 4.68 -15.55 11.66
C VAL A 116 3.39 -16.19 11.12
N GLU A 117 2.45 -15.36 10.63
CA GLU A 117 1.18 -15.83 10.11
C GLU A 117 1.32 -16.15 8.63
N THR A 118 0.70 -17.24 8.20
CA THR A 118 0.65 -17.59 6.78
C THR A 118 -0.40 -16.74 6.07
N VAL A 119 -0.30 -16.60 4.75
CA VAL A 119 -1.35 -15.95 3.95
C VAL A 119 -2.73 -16.58 4.22
N ALA A 120 -2.79 -17.89 4.43
CA ALA A 120 -4.02 -18.59 4.80
C ALA A 120 -4.60 -18.10 6.14
N ASP A 121 -3.77 -17.88 7.15
CA ASP A 121 -4.20 -17.38 8.46
C ASP A 121 -4.78 -15.97 8.33
N ILE A 122 -4.10 -15.09 7.60
CA ILE A 122 -4.56 -13.72 7.35
C ILE A 122 -5.87 -13.71 6.57
N GLN A 123 -5.99 -14.54 5.52
CA GLN A 123 -7.21 -14.67 4.74
C GLN A 123 -8.39 -15.13 5.60
N LEU A 124 -8.18 -16.12 6.48
CA LEU A 124 -9.19 -16.58 7.44
C LEU A 124 -9.60 -15.48 8.43
N GLN A 125 -8.64 -14.71 8.93
CA GLN A 125 -8.92 -13.60 9.83
C GLN A 125 -9.76 -12.50 9.16
N LEU A 126 -9.46 -12.13 7.91
CA LEU A 126 -10.23 -11.18 7.12
C LEU A 126 -11.66 -11.69 6.85
N GLN A 127 -11.82 -12.96 6.48
CA GLN A 127 -13.13 -13.57 6.29
C GLN A 127 -13.97 -13.57 7.58
N SER A 128 -13.30 -13.74 8.73
CA SER A 128 -13.95 -13.70 10.05
C SER A 128 -14.23 -12.28 10.57
N GLN A 129 -13.90 -11.23 9.81
CA GLN A 129 -13.98 -9.81 10.19
C GLN A 129 -13.18 -9.45 11.46
N LYS A 130 -12.22 -10.28 11.86
CA LYS A 130 -11.33 -10.01 13.00
C LYS A 130 -10.25 -8.98 12.67
N LEU A 131 -9.88 -8.90 11.39
CA LEU A 131 -9.06 -7.83 10.82
C LEU A 131 -9.93 -7.02 9.85
N SER A 132 -9.81 -5.68 9.90
CA SER A 132 -10.35 -4.80 8.86
C SER A 132 -9.27 -4.49 7.83
N TYR A 133 -9.69 -4.21 6.60
CA TYR A 133 -8.81 -3.77 5.50
C TYR A 133 -7.97 -2.55 5.88
N GLU A 134 -8.54 -1.65 6.69
CA GLU A 134 -7.89 -0.43 7.20
C GLU A 134 -6.73 -0.70 8.17
N ASN A 135 -6.65 -1.90 8.76
CA ASN A 135 -5.67 -2.24 9.80
C ASN A 135 -4.41 -2.94 9.28
N GLN A 136 -4.32 -3.26 7.99
CA GLN A 136 -3.23 -4.11 7.47
C GLN A 136 -1.92 -3.36 7.24
N SER A 137 -1.93 -2.03 7.18
CA SER A 137 -0.69 -1.28 7.10
C SER A 137 -0.87 0.16 7.58
N THR A 138 -0.08 0.53 8.58
CA THR A 138 0.14 1.94 8.91
C THR A 138 1.53 2.31 8.41
N PHE A 139 1.60 3.19 7.41
CA PHE A 139 2.86 3.78 6.98
C PHE A 139 3.16 5.00 7.86
N CYS A 140 4.25 4.98 8.62
CA CYS A 140 4.69 6.12 9.41
C CYS A 140 6.19 6.38 9.16
N ARG A 141 6.54 7.58 8.66
CA ARG A 141 7.92 8.08 8.53
C ARG A 141 8.87 7.16 7.73
N GLY A 142 8.46 6.70 6.56
CA GLY A 142 9.34 5.82 5.75
C GLY A 142 9.38 4.38 6.25
N ARG A 143 8.52 4.01 7.20
CA ARG A 143 8.41 2.65 7.74
C ARG A 143 6.98 2.18 7.61
N LEU A 144 6.84 0.98 7.07
CA LEU A 144 5.57 0.27 7.02
C LEU A 144 5.47 -0.60 8.27
N TYR A 145 4.46 -0.33 9.09
CA TYR A 145 4.10 -1.16 10.22
C TYR A 145 2.96 -2.06 9.74
N VAL A 146 3.29 -3.34 9.58
CA VAL A 146 2.41 -4.46 9.21
C VAL A 146 2.24 -5.34 10.44
#